data_AF-A0A2S9I3C0-F1
#
_entry.id   AF-A0A2S9I3C0-F1
#
_cell.length_a   1.000
_cell.length_b   1.000
_cell.length_c   1.000
_cell.angle_alpha   90.00
_cell.angle_beta   90.00
_cell.angle_gamma   90.00
#
_symmetry.space_group_name_H-M   'P 1'
#
loop_
_entity.id
_entity.type
_entity.pdbx_description
1 polymer ?
#
loop_
_entity_poly.entity_id
_entity_poly.type
_entity_poly.pdbx_seq_one_letter_code
_entity_poly.pdbx_strand_id
1 'polypeptide(L)'
;MSGLIANGTFSNQDVVINSDPFFPSVSSNHVREVLRLDSSVTNQRLISAIEAAVIHVNEQLESLLSKAPTLVEITTKQVNGKPIAAVLYFRAVAAAAGAVIIEPYLSYDTTNKGGQKAE
;
A
#
# COMPACT_ATOMS: atom_id res chain seq x y z
N MET A 1 -3.47 -6.95 -39.77
CA MET A 1 -3.67 -7.71 -38.52
C MET A 1 -3.98 -6.71 -37.42
N SER A 2 -5.26 -6.45 -37.14
CA SER A 2 -5.65 -5.58 -36.01
C SER A 2 -5.70 -6.42 -34.74
N GLY A 3 -4.72 -6.21 -33.86
CA GLY A 3 -4.69 -6.82 -32.54
C GLY A 3 -5.77 -6.22 -31.64
N LEU A 4 -6.43 -7.08 -30.86
CA LEU A 4 -7.35 -6.71 -29.80
C LEU A 4 -6.61 -5.84 -28.76
N ILE A 5 -6.88 -4.54 -28.74
CA ILE A 5 -6.54 -3.68 -27.60
C ILE A 5 -7.68 -3.77 -26.58
N ALA A 6 -7.50 -4.56 -25.53
CA ALA A 6 -8.39 -4.58 -24.39
C ALA A 6 -8.15 -3.31 -23.54
N ASN A 7 -8.71 -2.17 -23.95
CA ASN A 7 -8.65 -0.95 -23.15
C ASN A 7 -9.82 -0.91 -22.15
N GLY A 8 -9.76 -1.76 -21.12
CA GLY A 8 -10.60 -1.59 -19.94
C GLY A 8 -10.21 -0.27 -19.27
N THR A 9 -11.11 0.71 -19.22
CA THR A 9 -10.85 1.99 -18.55
C THR A 9 -10.78 1.77 -17.04
N PHE A 10 -9.59 1.46 -16.52
CA PHE A 10 -9.35 1.44 -15.08
C PHE A 10 -9.19 2.88 -14.58
N SER A 11 -10.12 3.32 -13.75
CA SER A 11 -10.07 4.63 -13.11
C SER A 11 -9.02 4.62 -11.98
N ASN A 12 -7.82 5.13 -12.27
CA ASN A 12 -6.74 5.33 -11.30
C ASN A 12 -6.83 6.74 -10.66
N GLN A 13 -8.04 7.14 -10.25
CA GLN A 13 -8.24 8.39 -9.53
C GLN A 13 -7.63 8.30 -8.14
N ASP A 14 -7.05 9.41 -7.67
CA ASP A 14 -6.50 9.44 -6.32
C ASP A 14 -7.62 9.31 -5.28
N VAL A 15 -7.50 8.31 -4.42
CA VAL A 15 -8.31 8.15 -3.22
C VAL A 15 -7.42 8.39 -2.01
N VAL A 16 -7.85 9.32 -1.17
CA VAL A 16 -7.21 9.60 0.12
C VAL A 16 -7.89 8.77 1.20
N ILE A 17 -7.13 7.87 1.80
CA ILE A 17 -7.58 6.96 2.84
C ILE A 17 -7.30 7.62 4.19
N ASN A 18 -8.35 7.75 4.99
CA ASN A 18 -8.32 8.31 6.33
C ASN A 18 -8.70 7.22 7.34
N SER A 19 -7.97 7.15 8.44
CA SER A 19 -8.28 6.31 9.62
C SER A 19 -8.68 7.22 10.78
N ASP A 20 -8.15 6.98 11.98
CA ASP A 20 -8.33 7.88 13.13
C ASP A 20 -7.63 9.23 12.95
N PRO A 21 -8.14 10.31 13.56
CA PRO A 21 -7.55 11.66 13.48
C PRO A 21 -6.09 11.76 13.93
N PHE A 22 -5.61 10.80 14.72
CA PHE A 22 -4.24 10.74 15.20
C PHE A 22 -3.22 10.42 14.09
N PHE A 23 -3.63 9.60 13.11
CA PHE A 23 -2.74 9.08 12.07
C PHE A 23 -2.84 9.93 10.78
N PRO A 24 -1.72 10.16 10.09
CA PRO A 24 -1.74 10.87 8.81
C PRO A 24 -2.54 10.12 7.73
N SER A 25 -3.21 10.87 6.85
CA SER A 25 -3.90 10.33 5.67
C SER A 25 -2.92 9.75 4.64
N VAL A 26 -3.36 8.76 3.88
CA VAL A 26 -2.56 8.07 2.86
C VAL A 26 -3.21 8.21 1.48
N SER A 27 -2.47 8.75 0.51
CA SER A 27 -2.91 8.87 -0.89
C SER A 27 -2.58 7.60 -1.66
N SER A 28 -3.59 7.06 -2.37
CA SER A 28 -3.43 5.90 -3.25
C SER A 28 -2.44 6.18 -4.39
N ASN A 29 -2.43 7.38 -4.95
CA ASN A 29 -1.50 7.75 -6.02
C ASN A 29 -0.06 7.82 -5.52
N HIS A 30 0.15 8.35 -4.32
CA HIS A 30 1.49 8.41 -3.74
C HIS A 30 2.04 7.01 -3.45
N VAL A 31 1.20 6.09 -2.94
CA VAL A 31 1.60 4.69 -2.75
C VAL A 31 1.92 4.04 -4.10
N ARG A 32 1.08 4.24 -5.12
CA ARG A 32 1.30 3.73 -6.49
C ARG A 32 2.62 4.22 -7.07
N GLU A 33 2.94 5.50 -6.91
CA GLU A 33 4.18 6.11 -7.40
C GLU A 33 5.41 5.52 -6.70
N VAL A 34 5.39 5.45 -5.36
CA VAL A 34 6.53 4.98 -4.55
C VAL A 34 6.81 3.49 -4.77
N LEU A 35 5.75 2.68 -4.87
CA LEU A 35 5.87 1.24 -5.15
C LEU A 35 6.04 0.93 -6.65
N ARG A 36 5.93 1.94 -7.52
CA ARG A 36 6.00 1.80 -9.00
C ARG A 36 5.02 0.76 -9.54
N LEU A 37 3.78 0.77 -9.04
CA LEU A 37 2.75 -0.16 -9.49
C LEU A 37 2.22 0.25 -10.86
N ASP A 38 2.25 -0.68 -11.81
CA ASP A 38 1.71 -0.48 -13.14
C ASP A 38 0.17 -0.59 -13.19
N SER A 39 -0.40 -0.52 -14.39
CA SER A 39 -1.85 -0.60 -14.61
C SER A 39 -2.45 -1.99 -14.35
N SER A 40 -1.63 -3.02 -14.09
CA SER A 40 -2.13 -4.36 -13.71
C SER A 40 -2.73 -4.39 -12.31
N VAL A 41 -2.30 -3.47 -11.43
CA VAL A 41 -2.91 -3.29 -10.11
C VAL A 41 -4.06 -2.31 -10.24
N THR A 42 -5.29 -2.85 -10.19
CA THR A 42 -6.51 -2.02 -10.21
C THR A 42 -6.57 -1.12 -8.97
N ASN A 43 -7.22 0.04 -9.12
CA ASN A 43 -7.36 0.98 -8.01
C ASN A 43 -8.08 0.36 -6.80
N GLN A 44 -9.12 -0.44 -7.04
CA GLN A 44 -9.83 -1.16 -5.97
C GLN A 44 -8.92 -2.12 -5.20
N ARG A 45 -8.03 -2.85 -5.90
CA ARG A 45 -7.06 -3.75 -5.27
C ARG A 45 -6.04 -2.97 -4.44
N LEU A 46 -5.59 -1.83 -4.95
CA LEU A 46 -4.67 -0.96 -4.24
C LEU A 46 -5.30 -0.37 -2.97
N ILE A 47 -6.53 0.14 -3.06
CA ILE A 47 -7.25 0.73 -1.93
C ILE A 47 -7.42 -0.32 -0.82
N SER A 48 -7.90 -1.52 -1.17
CA SER A 48 -8.06 -2.62 -0.19
C SER A 48 -6.74 -3.02 0.46
N ALA A 49 -5.63 -3.04 -0.28
CA ALA A 49 -4.31 -3.31 0.28
C ALA A 49 -3.82 -2.20 1.22
N ILE A 50 -4.09 -0.93 0.90
CA ILE A 50 -3.74 0.19 1.77
C ILE A 50 -4.59 0.16 3.05
N GLU A 51 -5.89 -0.14 2.97
CA GLU A 51 -6.76 -0.28 4.15
C GLU A 51 -6.23 -1.36 5.11
N ALA A 52 -5.91 -2.55 4.59
CA ALA A 52 -5.33 -3.63 5.39
C ALA A 52 -3.99 -3.21 6.03
N ALA A 53 -3.13 -2.51 5.26
CA ALA A 53 -1.85 -2.01 5.75
C ALA A 53 -2.02 -0.93 6.83
N VAL A 54 -2.97 -0.01 6.67
CA VAL A 54 -3.26 1.03 7.67
C VAL A 54 -3.75 0.40 8.97
N ILE A 55 -4.68 -0.56 8.92
CA ILE A 55 -5.14 -1.28 10.11
C ILE A 55 -3.96 -1.93 10.83
N HIS A 56 -3.17 -2.70 10.08
CA HIS A 56 -2.02 -3.43 10.64
C HIS A 56 -0.97 -2.51 11.30
N VAL A 57 -0.67 -1.38 10.67
CA VAL A 57 0.30 -0.41 11.21
C VAL A 57 -0.29 0.34 12.41
N ASN A 58 -1.56 0.73 12.37
CA ASN A 58 -2.21 1.46 13.45
C ASN A 58 -2.28 0.63 14.75
N GLU A 59 -2.60 -0.66 14.64
CA GLU A 59 -2.61 -1.59 15.78
C GLU A 59 -1.25 -1.65 16.48
N GLN A 60 -0.14 -1.65 15.72
CA GLN A 60 1.21 -1.66 16.30
C GLN A 60 1.59 -0.34 16.98
N LEU A 61 0.91 0.76 16.62
CA LEU A 61 1.20 2.10 17.12
C LEU A 61 0.22 2.56 18.19
N GLU A 62 -0.71 1.71 18.63
CA GLU A 62 -1.75 2.04 19.62
C GLU A 62 -1.17 2.63 20.92
N SER A 63 -0.03 2.10 21.37
CA SER A 63 0.68 2.60 22.58
C SER A 63 1.16 4.05 22.48
N LEU A 64 1.15 4.65 21.30
CA LEU A 64 1.55 6.04 21.06
C LEU A 64 0.41 7.03 21.20
N LEU A 65 -0.85 6.57 21.15
CA LEU A 65 -2.04 7.43 21.24
C LEU A 65 -2.09 8.23 22.54
N SER A 66 -1.52 7.70 23.63
CA SER A 66 -1.47 8.38 24.93
C SER A 66 -0.31 9.37 25.08
N LYS A 67 0.62 9.42 24.11
CA LYS A 67 1.87 10.19 24.23
C LYS A 67 1.79 11.57 23.60
N ALA A 68 0.89 11.78 22.65
CA ALA A 68 0.73 13.04 21.92
C ALA A 68 -0.70 13.12 21.33
N PRO A 69 -1.19 14.30 20.94
CA PRO A 69 -2.50 14.41 20.29
C PRO A 69 -2.47 13.96 18.81
N THR A 70 -1.30 14.01 18.16
CA THR A 70 -1.11 13.54 16.78
C THR A 70 0.21 12.79 16.64
N LEU A 71 0.30 11.88 15.67
CA LEU A 71 1.52 11.09 15.42
C LEU A 71 2.73 11.98 15.10
N VAL A 72 2.49 13.09 14.40
CA VAL A 72 3.53 14.05 13.98
C VAL A 72 4.19 14.75 15.17
N GLU A 73 3.45 14.94 16.26
CA GLU A 73 3.92 15.64 17.46
C GLU A 73 4.75 14.77 18.39
N ILE A 74 4.83 13.45 18.16
CA ILE A 74 5.65 12.53 18.97
C ILE A 74 7.13 12.88 18.90
N THR A 75 7.58 13.44 17.78
CA THR A 75 8.98 13.81 17.60
C THR A 75 9.09 15.18 16.95
N THR A 76 10.05 15.97 17.43
CA THR A 76 10.41 17.25 16.81
C THR A 76 11.39 17.07 15.66
N LYS A 77 11.91 15.85 15.43
CA LYS A 77 12.89 15.59 14.39
C LYS A 77 12.24 15.62 13.00
N GLN A 78 12.96 16.20 12.05
CA GLN A 78 12.51 16.33 10.67
C GLN A 78 13.55 15.80 9.69
N VAL A 79 13.07 15.33 8.53
CA VAL A 79 13.88 14.99 7.36
C VAL A 79 13.30 15.71 6.16
N ASN A 80 14.14 16.51 5.48
CA ASN A 80 13.71 17.34 4.35
C ASN A 80 12.47 18.22 4.65
N GLY A 81 12.44 18.83 5.84
CA GLY A 81 11.32 19.65 6.32
C GLY A 81 10.04 18.88 6.69
N LYS A 82 10.03 17.55 6.58
CA LYS A 82 8.90 16.69 6.96
C LYS A 82 9.16 16.06 8.33
N PRO A 83 8.15 15.97 9.22
CA PRO A 83 8.30 15.26 10.49
C PRO A 83 8.63 13.80 10.25
N ILE A 84 9.66 13.29 10.94
CA ILE A 84 10.14 11.91 10.73
C ILE A 84 9.03 10.89 10.99
N ALA A 85 8.16 11.13 11.98
CA ALA A 85 7.04 10.25 12.29
C ALA A 85 6.10 10.05 11.10
N ALA A 86 5.73 11.11 10.37
CA ALA A 86 4.89 10.99 9.18
C ALA A 86 5.59 10.23 8.04
N VAL A 87 6.88 10.46 7.85
CA VAL A 87 7.68 9.77 6.82
C VAL A 87 7.78 8.28 7.11
N LEU A 88 8.05 7.91 8.36
CA LEU A 88 8.13 6.51 8.79
C LEU A 88 6.77 5.82 8.71
N TYR A 89 5.70 6.50 9.13
CA TYR A 89 4.34 5.98 9.03
C TYR A 89 3.96 5.67 7.59
N PHE A 90 4.11 6.64 6.68
CA PHE A 90 3.82 6.42 5.26
C PHE A 90 4.66 5.27 4.69
N ARG A 91 5.95 5.20 5.05
CA ARG A 91 6.84 4.11 4.59
C ARG A 91 6.38 2.74 5.12
N ALA A 92 5.94 2.66 6.37
CA ALA A 92 5.42 1.43 6.96
C ALA A 92 4.15 0.96 6.24
N VAL A 93 3.20 1.87 6.01
CA VAL A 93 1.96 1.58 5.28
C VAL A 93 2.25 1.16 3.84
N ALA A 94 3.10 1.90 3.11
CA ALA A 94 3.44 1.55 1.72
C ALA A 94 4.13 0.18 1.63
N ALA A 95 5.04 -0.14 2.54
CA ALA A 95 5.71 -1.45 2.57
C ALA A 95 4.72 -2.59 2.86
N ALA A 96 3.83 -2.43 3.84
CA ALA A 96 2.81 -3.41 4.16
C ALA A 96 1.80 -3.59 3.02
N ALA A 97 1.35 -2.50 2.38
CA ALA A 97 0.47 -2.58 1.22
C ALA A 97 1.14 -3.31 0.05
N GLY A 98 2.43 -3.06 -0.19
CA GLY A 98 3.21 -3.79 -1.17
C GLY A 98 3.28 -5.29 -0.89
N ALA A 99 3.47 -5.69 0.38
CA ALA A 99 3.45 -7.09 0.78
C ALA A 99 2.10 -7.76 0.47
N VAL A 100 0.98 -7.12 0.83
CA VAL A 100 -0.38 -7.61 0.54
C VAL A 100 -0.63 -7.78 -0.96
N ILE A 101 -0.05 -6.91 -1.80
CA ILE A 101 -0.18 -7.00 -3.25
C ILE A 101 0.67 -8.15 -3.83
N ILE A 102 1.84 -8.44 -3.24
CA ILE A 102 2.78 -9.45 -3.76
C ILE A 102 2.43 -10.87 -3.29
N GLU A 103 1.98 -11.05 -2.04
CA GLU A 103 1.71 -12.37 -1.44
C GLU A 103 0.79 -13.29 -2.26
N PRO A 104 -0.34 -12.79 -2.84
CA PRO A 104 -1.16 -13.61 -3.71
C PRO A 104 -0.41 -14.03 -4.98
N TYR A 105 0.35 -13.11 -5.59
CA TYR A 105 1.08 -13.36 -6.83
C TYR A 105 2.15 -14.45 -6.67
N LEU A 106 2.82 -14.50 -5.51
CA LEU A 106 3.78 -15.56 -5.20
C LEU A 106 3.10 -16.93 -5.06
N SER A 107 1.88 -16.94 -4.51
CA SER A 107 1.09 -18.17 -4.31
C SER A 107 0.55 -18.76 -5.61
N TYR A 108 0.39 -17.96 -6.67
CA TYR A 108 -0.09 -18.43 -7.97
C TYR A 108 1.02 -19.04 -8.86
N ASP A 109 2.30 -18.73 -8.63
CA ASP A 109 3.43 -19.25 -9.43
C ASP A 109 3.91 -20.65 -8.99
N THR A 110 3.27 -21.28 -8.00
CA THR A 110 3.67 -22.61 -7.49
C THR A 110 3.00 -23.81 -8.18
N THR A 111 2.26 -23.63 -9.27
CA THR A 111 1.61 -24.73 -10.01
C THR A 111 1.91 -24.69 -11.52
N ASN A 112 3.14 -24.97 -11.95
CA ASN A 112 3.37 -25.45 -13.32
C ASN A 112 4.65 -26.28 -13.57
N LYS A 113 5.19 -26.99 -12.56
CA LYS A 113 6.29 -27.93 -12.80
C LYS A 113 6.06 -29.24 -12.08
N GLY A 114 5.51 -30.22 -12.81
CA GLY A 114 5.51 -31.61 -12.38
C GLY A 114 4.42 -32.47 -13.01
N GLY A 115 4.36 -32.54 -14.33
CA GLY A 115 3.35 -33.37 -15.00
C GLY A 115 3.62 -33.73 -16.46
N GLN A 116 4.87 -33.70 -16.94
CA GLN A 116 5.22 -34.43 -18.15
C GLN A 116 5.44 -35.90 -17.77
N LYS A 117 4.33 -36.66 -17.73
CA LYS A 117 4.43 -38.11 -17.94
C LYS A 117 4.66 -38.31 -19.43
N ALA A 118 5.84 -38.79 -19.77
CA ALA A 118 6.12 -39.37 -21.07
C ALA A 118 5.46 -40.76 -21.11
N GLU A 119 4.51 -40.92 -22.04
CA GLU A 119 4.15 -42.19 -22.67
C GLU A 119 4.19 -41.99 -24.18
#